data_AF-A0A2D8FRS2-F1
#
_entry.id   AF-A0A2D8FRS2-F1
#
_cell.length_a   1.000
_cell.length_b   1.000
_cell.length_c   1.000
_cell.angle_alpha   90.00
_cell.angle_beta   90.00
_cell.angle_gamma   90.00
#
_symmetry.space_group_name_H-M   'P 1'
#
loop_
_entity.id
_entity.type
_entity.pdbx_description
1 polymer ?
#
loop_
_entity_poly.entity_id
_entity_poly.type
_entity_poly.pdbx_seq_one_letter_code
_entity_poly.pdbx_strand_id
1 'polypeptide(L)'
;MAIFSDWIERNFSPSPKTKEEVDQALKVLKDVRKLRQRPAHSVSVDEFDLDYIKEQRELMKRIFQAVRIIRLMLSSMPGAASFEEPDWYQNAKIWTL
;
A
#
# COMPACT_ATOMS: atom_id res chain seq x y z
N MET A 1 7.23 7.53 8.03
CA MET A 1 5.90 6.91 8.15
C MET A 1 5.21 7.20 9.49
N ALA A 2 5.91 7.72 10.51
CA ALA A 2 5.29 8.08 11.81
C ALA A 2 4.09 9.02 11.64
N ILE A 3 4.27 10.15 10.96
CA ILE A 3 3.21 11.16 10.76
C ILE A 3 1.88 10.58 10.23
N PHE A 4 1.92 9.73 9.21
CA PHE A 4 0.69 9.16 8.64
C PHE A 4 0.05 8.11 9.56
N SER A 5 0.87 7.27 10.21
CA SER A 5 0.40 6.31 11.22
C SER A 5 -0.29 7.03 12.38
N ASP A 6 0.36 8.06 12.92
CA ASP A 6 -0.15 8.85 14.04
C ASP A 6 -1.45 9.58 13.66
N TRP A 7 -1.57 10.05 12.41
CA TRP A 7 -2.80 10.64 11.91
C TRP A 7 -3.94 9.61 11.85
N ILE A 8 -3.68 8.38 11.37
CA ILE A 8 -4.69 7.31 11.32
C ILE A 8 -5.18 6.99 12.74
N GLU A 9 -4.27 6.79 13.69
CA GLU A 9 -4.64 6.47 15.07
C GLU A 9 -5.52 7.53 15.74
N ARG A 10 -5.34 8.80 15.37
CA ARG A 10 -6.12 9.93 15.91
C ARG A 10 -7.48 10.12 15.23
N ASN A 11 -7.60 9.77 13.95
CA ASN A 11 -8.75 10.13 13.11
C ASN A 11 -9.58 8.93 12.65
N PHE A 12 -9.12 7.70 12.89
CA PHE A 12 -9.78 6.48 12.44
C PHE A 12 -9.93 5.49 13.60
N SER A 13 -11.16 5.14 13.94
CA SER A 13 -11.49 4.17 14.99
C SER A 13 -12.23 2.96 14.42
N PRO A 14 -11.52 2.02 13.77
CA PRO A 14 -12.13 0.87 13.12
C PRO A 14 -12.39 -0.31 14.07
N SER A 15 -13.05 -1.35 13.53
CA SER A 15 -13.05 -2.67 14.16
C SER A 15 -11.64 -3.25 14.29
N PRO A 16 -11.38 -4.20 15.22
CA PRO A 16 -10.07 -4.82 15.39
C PRO A 16 -9.51 -5.45 14.10
N LYS A 17 -10.36 -6.12 13.31
CA LYS A 17 -9.97 -6.73 12.03
C LYS A 17 -9.50 -5.68 11.03
N THR A 18 -10.28 -4.62 10.87
CA THR A 18 -9.95 -3.53 9.93
C THR A 18 -8.70 -2.78 10.37
N LYS A 19 -8.45 -2.64 11.69
CA LYS A 19 -7.19 -2.09 12.20
C LYS A 19 -6.00 -2.92 11.75
N GLU A 20 -6.06 -4.25 11.90
CA GLU A 20 -5.01 -5.17 11.48
C GLU A 20 -4.71 -5.07 9.97
N GLU A 21 -5.75 -5.00 9.15
CA GLU A 21 -5.62 -4.83 7.69
C GLU A 21 -4.90 -3.51 7.35
N VAL A 22 -5.26 -2.40 8.02
CA VAL A 22 -4.60 -1.09 7.84
C VAL A 22 -3.15 -1.11 8.32
N ASP A 23 -2.86 -1.73 9.46
CA ASP A 23 -1.50 -1.85 9.99
C ASP A 23 -0.60 -2.65 9.04
N GLN A 24 -1.13 -3.72 8.45
CA GLN A 24 -0.42 -4.51 7.44
C GLN A 24 -0.19 -3.70 6.16
N ALA A 25 -1.15 -2.89 5.72
CA ALA A 25 -0.97 -1.97 4.59
C ALA A 25 0.14 -0.94 4.85
N LEU A 26 0.17 -0.34 6.04
CA LEU A 26 1.23 0.59 6.45
C LEU A 26 2.61 -0.09 6.49
N LYS A 27 2.68 -1.36 6.91
CA LYS A 27 3.91 -2.16 6.87
C LYS A 27 4.42 -2.36 5.45
N VAL A 28 3.55 -2.70 4.50
CA VAL A 28 3.93 -2.81 3.08
C VAL A 28 4.52 -1.50 2.55
N LEU A 29 3.88 -0.36 2.85
CA LEU A 29 4.38 0.95 2.44
C LEU A 29 5.73 1.31 3.10
N LYS A 30 5.95 0.90 4.36
CA LYS A 30 7.25 1.03 5.05
C LYS A 30 8.33 0.18 4.36
N ASP A 31 8.01 -1.05 3.96
CA ASP A 31 8.93 -1.95 3.27
C ASP A 31 9.36 -1.38 1.91
N VAL A 32 8.40 -0.90 1.11
CA VAL A 32 8.70 -0.23 -0.18
C VAL A 32 9.62 0.97 0.01
N ARG A 33 9.38 1.79 1.04
CA ARG A 33 10.26 2.92 1.34
C ARG A 33 11.69 2.45 1.64
N LYS A 34 11.85 1.41 2.46
CA LYS A 34 13.18 0.83 2.77
C LYS A 34 13.87 0.30 1.51
N LEU A 35 13.12 -0.42 0.65
CA LEU A 35 13.63 -0.95 -0.62
C LEU A 35 14.11 0.17 -1.55
N ARG A 36 13.39 1.29 -1.63
CA ARG A 36 13.80 2.44 -2.46
C ARG A 36 15.00 3.21 -1.90
N GLN A 37 15.17 3.24 -0.58
CA GLN A 37 16.25 3.99 0.06
C GLN A 37 17.60 3.29 -0.05
N ARG A 38 17.65 1.94 -0.04
CA ARG A 38 18.91 1.19 -0.11
C ARG A 38 19.71 1.44 -1.41
N PRO A 39 19.12 1.36 -2.63
CA PRO A 39 19.82 1.62 -3.88
C PRO A 39 20.42 3.02 -3.98
N ALA A 40 19.82 4.03 -3.33
CA ALA A 40 20.33 5.40 -3.36
C ALA A 40 21.66 5.57 -2.59
N HIS A 41 22.03 4.59 -1.76
CA HIS A 41 23.19 4.66 -0.87
C HIS A 41 24.25 3.58 -1.14
N SER A 42 24.09 2.76 -2.18
CA SER A 42 25.03 1.69 -2.54
C SER A 42 25.34 1.67 -4.03
N VAL A 43 26.63 1.56 -4.40
CA VAL A 43 27.04 1.27 -5.78
C VAL A 43 26.86 -0.24 -5.99
N SER A 44 25.86 -0.64 -6.79
CA SER A 44 25.64 -2.04 -7.18
C SER A 44 26.16 -2.28 -8.60
N VAL A 45 26.72 -3.47 -8.83
CA VAL A 45 27.06 -3.95 -10.18
C VAL A 45 25.74 -4.21 -10.92
N ASP A 46 25.69 -3.79 -12.19
CA ASP A 46 24.53 -4.03 -13.06
C ASP A 46 24.52 -5.50 -13.50
N GLU A 47 23.78 -6.34 -12.76
CA GLU A 47 23.61 -7.76 -13.03
C GLU A 47 22.17 -8.03 -13.47
N PHE A 48 22.02 -8.71 -14.62
CA PHE A 48 20.72 -9.11 -15.13
C PHE A 48 20.19 -10.31 -14.33
N ASP A 49 19.04 -10.13 -13.67
CA ASP A 49 18.37 -11.17 -12.89
C ASP A 49 16.90 -11.28 -13.28
N LEU A 50 16.51 -12.47 -13.76
CA LEU A 50 15.11 -12.78 -14.11
C LEU A 50 14.23 -13.03 -12.89
N ASP A 51 14.81 -13.44 -11.75
CA ASP A 51 14.05 -13.64 -10.51
C ASP A 51 13.58 -12.30 -9.94
N TYR A 52 14.31 -11.21 -10.20
CA TYR A 52 13.89 -9.85 -9.87
C TYR A 52 12.51 -9.49 -10.46
N ILE A 53 12.15 -10.01 -11.64
CA ILE A 53 10.82 -9.81 -12.24
C ILE A 53 9.73 -10.47 -11.40
N LYS A 54 9.99 -11.66 -10.85
CA LYS A 54 9.03 -12.37 -9.98
C LYS A 54 8.85 -11.61 -8.67
N GLU A 55 9.95 -11.16 -8.06
CA GLU A 55 9.92 -10.37 -6.83
C GLU A 55 9.17 -9.05 -7.01
N GLN A 56 9.40 -8.35 -8.11
CA GLN A 56 8.65 -7.14 -8.44
C GLN A 56 7.15 -7.40 -8.57
N ARG A 57 6.74 -8.51 -9.21
CA ARG A 57 5.32 -8.86 -9.33
C ARG A 57 4.67 -9.08 -7.97
N GLU A 58 5.31 -9.84 -7.09
CA GLU A 58 4.80 -10.07 -5.74
C GLU A 58 4.76 -8.77 -4.92
N LEU A 59 5.77 -7.90 -5.09
CA LEU A 59 5.76 -6.58 -4.49
C LEU A 59 4.58 -5.73 -4.99
N MET A 60 4.30 -5.75 -6.30
CA MET A 60 3.18 -5.01 -6.89
C MET A 60 1.82 -5.51 -6.39
N LYS A 61 1.64 -6.82 -6.23
CA LYS A 61 0.42 -7.40 -5.61
C LYS A 61 0.21 -6.88 -4.20
N ARG A 62 1.27 -6.88 -3.38
CA ARG A 62 1.24 -6.37 -2.00
C ARG A 62 0.93 -4.87 -1.96
N ILE A 63 1.56 -4.07 -2.83
CA ILE A 63 1.34 -2.62 -2.92
C ILE A 63 -0.11 -2.34 -3.30
N PHE A 64 -0.63 -3.02 -4.32
CA PHE A 64 -2.01 -2.84 -4.76
C PHE A 64 -3.01 -3.07 -3.63
N GLN A 65 -2.84 -4.17 -2.89
CA GLN A 65 -3.70 -4.46 -1.73
C GLN A 65 -3.55 -3.40 -0.63
N ALA A 66 -2.33 -2.98 -0.31
CA ALA A 66 -2.10 -1.94 0.70
C ALA A 66 -2.75 -0.62 0.32
N VAL A 67 -2.59 -0.16 -0.92
CA VAL A 67 -3.21 1.08 -1.42
C VAL A 67 -4.73 0.97 -1.40
N ARG A 68 -5.28 -0.19 -1.79
CA ARG A 68 -6.73 -0.44 -1.72
C ARG A 68 -7.27 -0.36 -0.29
N ILE A 69 -6.57 -0.95 0.67
CA ILE A 69 -6.99 -0.90 2.09
C ILE A 69 -6.99 0.54 2.61
N ILE A 70 -5.90 1.29 2.36
CA ILE A 70 -5.82 2.70 2.75
C ILE A 70 -6.92 3.52 2.09
N ARG A 71 -7.24 3.22 0.83
CA ARG A 71 -8.36 3.87 0.13
C ARG A 71 -9.69 3.57 0.82
N LEU A 72 -10.03 2.31 1.05
CA LEU A 72 -11.29 1.92 1.69
C LEU A 72 -11.43 2.55 3.07
N MET A 73 -10.34 2.62 3.84
CA MET A 73 -10.26 3.36 5.08
C MET A 73 -10.65 4.84 4.87
N LEU A 74 -10.02 5.54 3.93
CA LEU A 74 -10.31 6.96 3.66
C LEU A 74 -11.75 7.17 3.16
N SER A 75 -12.26 6.28 2.31
CA SER A 75 -13.64 6.35 1.80
C SER A 75 -14.68 6.13 2.90
N SER A 76 -14.35 5.39 3.96
CA SER A 76 -15.24 5.22 5.11
C SER A 76 -15.33 6.45 6.02
N MET A 77 -14.45 7.44 5.83
CA MET A 77 -14.44 8.64 6.67
C MET A 77 -15.56 9.61 6.29
N PRO A 78 -16.11 10.37 7.25
CA PRO A 78 -17.19 11.33 6.99
C PRO A 78 -16.86 12.36 5.89
N GLY A 79 -15.59 12.77 5.79
CA GLY A 79 -15.14 13.73 4.78
C GLY A 79 -15.17 13.21 3.33
N ALA A 80 -15.33 11.90 3.13
CA ALA A 80 -15.42 11.28 1.81
C ALA A 80 -16.86 11.02 1.36
N ALA A 81 -17.87 11.38 2.16
CA ALA A 81 -19.28 11.06 1.90
C ALA A 81 -19.82 11.64 0.56
N SER A 82 -19.26 12.75 0.08
CA SER A 82 -19.65 13.36 -1.19
C SER A 82 -18.87 12.84 -2.41
N PHE A 83 -17.93 11.93 -2.20
CA PHE A 83 -17.13 11.36 -3.28
C PHE A 83 -17.80 10.12 -3.84
N GLU A 84 -18.32 10.22 -5.07
CA GLU A 84 -18.81 9.08 -5.81
C GLU A 84 -17.65 8.36 -6.50
N GLU A 85 -17.50 7.09 -6.16
CA GLU A 85 -16.40 6.27 -6.64
C GLU A 85 -16.70 5.74 -8.07
N PRO A 86 -15.83 5.98 -9.08
CA PRO A 86 -16.10 5.50 -10.44
C PRO A 86 -16.14 3.97 -10.60
N ASP A 87 -16.95 3.45 -11.52
CA ASP A 87 -17.14 1.99 -11.71
C ASP A 87 -15.86 1.22 -12.06
N TRP A 88 -15.01 1.79 -12.91
CA TRP A 88 -13.72 1.19 -13.29
C TRP A 88 -12.76 1.08 -12.10
N TYR A 89 -13.04 1.81 -11.02
CA TYR A 89 -12.21 1.93 -9.84
C TYR A 89 -12.66 1.01 -8.69
N GLN A 90 -13.92 0.57 -8.68
CA GLN A 90 -14.40 -0.52 -7.84
C GLN A 90 -13.98 -1.91 -8.37
N ASN A 91 -14.01 -2.07 -9.69
CA ASN A 91 -13.69 -3.34 -10.36
C ASN A 91 -12.22 -3.45 -10.79
N ALA A 92 -11.33 -2.61 -10.26
CA ALA A 92 -9.92 -2.61 -10.63
C ALA A 92 -9.29 -3.99 -10.39
N LYS A 93 -8.92 -4.67 -11.48
CA LYS A 93 -8.20 -5.94 -11.45
C LYS A 93 -6.72 -5.67 -11.61
N ILE A 94 -5.93 -6.13 -10.64
CA ILE A 94 -4.50 -6.31 -10.86
C ILE A 94 -4.29 -7.60 -11.65
N TRP A 95 -3.32 -7.59 -12.56
CA TRP A 95 -2.95 -8.78 -13.33
C TRP A 95 -2.44 -9.88 -12.40
N THR A 96 -3.20 -10.97 -12.31
CA THR A 96 -2.89 -12.17 -11.53
C THR A 96 -2.67 -13.33 -12.49
N LEU A 97 -1.48 -13.42 -13.10
CA LEU A 97 -1.00 -14.70 -13.64
C LEU A 97 -0.24 -15.48 -12.56
#